data_AF-A0A7S0SHQ5-F1
#
_entry.id   AF-A0A7S0SHQ5-F1
#
_cell.length_a   1.000
_cell.length_b   1.000
_cell.length_c   1.000
_cell.angle_alpha   90.00
_cell.angle_beta   90.00
_cell.angle_gamma   90.00
#
_symmetry.space_group_name_H-M   'P 1'
#
loop_
_entity.id
_entity.type
_entity.pdbx_description
1 polymer ?
#
loop_
_entity_poly.entity_id
_entity_poly.type
_entity_poly.pdbx_seq_one_letter_code
_entity_poly.pdbx_strand_id
1 'polypeptide(L)'
;GGAAGGGPPPPPLPQSHYQGDACALTTSVIASTVAEALVEITEAVAGGADIVELRVDFIVDLDARRDLPAMLAACAVPCIVTHRPTWEGGQYGGEEEGRLEALWIAVEAGAAYVDCELIAAERFFA
;
A
#
# COMPACT_ATOMS: atom_id res chain seq x y z
N GLY A 1 15.90 3.14 -41.65
CA GLY A 1 14.90 2.71 -40.66
C GLY A 1 15.64 2.15 -39.47
N GLY A 2 15.61 2.83 -38.34
CA GLY A 2 16.16 2.32 -37.09
C GLY A 2 15.04 1.68 -36.28
N ALA A 3 15.14 0.37 -36.03
CA ALA A 3 14.26 -0.31 -35.11
C ALA A 3 14.65 0.11 -33.68
N ALA A 4 13.73 0.77 -32.97
CA ALA A 4 13.86 1.00 -31.55
C ALA A 4 13.80 -0.37 -30.84
N GLY A 5 14.86 -0.70 -30.11
CA GLY A 5 14.91 -1.89 -29.28
C GLY A 5 13.87 -1.78 -28.16
N GLY A 6 12.78 -2.51 -28.30
CA GLY A 6 11.89 -2.80 -27.18
C GLY A 6 12.60 -3.77 -26.25
N GLY A 7 13.06 -3.28 -25.11
CA GLY A 7 13.46 -4.16 -24.01
C GLY A 7 12.31 -5.10 -23.63
N PRO A 8 12.60 -6.21 -22.92
CA PRO A 8 11.53 -7.07 -22.41
C PRO A 8 10.52 -6.23 -21.62
N PRO A 9 9.21 -6.54 -21.71
CA PRO A 9 8.22 -5.85 -20.91
C PRO A 9 8.61 -5.95 -19.42
N PRO A 10 8.32 -4.92 -18.61
CA PRO A 10 8.54 -5.01 -17.19
C PRO A 10 7.84 -6.27 -16.65
N PRO A 11 8.38 -6.91 -15.60
CA PRO A 11 7.68 -8.02 -14.96
C PRO A 11 6.27 -7.57 -14.57
N PRO A 12 5.28 -8.48 -14.58
CA PRO A 12 3.95 -8.14 -14.10
C PRO A 12 4.07 -7.57 -12.69
N LEU A 13 3.35 -6.48 -12.43
CA LEU A 13 3.28 -5.91 -11.09
C LEU A 13 2.80 -6.99 -10.10
N PRO A 14 3.27 -6.99 -8.84
CA PRO A 14 2.91 -8.01 -7.87
C PRO A 14 1.40 -8.10 -7.63
N GLN A 15 0.69 -6.99 -7.82
CA GLN A 15 -0.76 -6.89 -7.67
C GLN A 15 -1.42 -6.40 -8.97
N SER A 16 -2.61 -6.92 -9.26
CA SER A 16 -3.47 -6.38 -10.31
C SER A 16 -3.99 -4.99 -9.92
N HIS A 17 -4.43 -4.20 -10.91
CA HIS A 17 -5.21 -2.99 -10.67
C HIS A 17 -6.70 -3.29 -10.85
N TYR A 18 -7.53 -2.51 -10.16
CA TYR A 18 -8.98 -2.56 -10.37
C TYR A 18 -9.35 -1.97 -11.73
N GLN A 19 -10.16 -2.67 -12.53
CA GLN A 19 -10.38 -2.35 -13.95
C GLN A 19 -11.37 -1.19 -14.21
N GLY A 20 -12.12 -0.75 -13.21
CA GLY A 20 -12.96 0.45 -13.30
C GLY A 20 -14.34 0.26 -13.93
N ASP A 21 -14.78 -0.99 -14.15
CA ASP A 21 -16.11 -1.30 -14.73
C ASP A 21 -17.28 -1.05 -13.75
N ALA A 22 -16.98 -0.92 -12.46
CA ALA A 22 -17.92 -0.58 -11.39
C ALA A 22 -17.21 0.22 -10.28
N CYS A 23 -17.94 0.65 -9.24
CA CYS A 23 -17.32 1.21 -8.05
C CYS A 23 -16.71 0.08 -7.21
N ALA A 24 -15.42 0.16 -6.87
CA ALA A 24 -14.76 -0.81 -6.02
C ALA A 24 -15.16 -0.66 -4.55
N LEU A 25 -15.43 -1.77 -3.88
CA LEU A 25 -15.63 -1.84 -2.44
C LEU A 25 -14.28 -2.02 -1.74
N THR A 26 -13.92 -1.04 -0.91
CA THR A 26 -12.67 -1.07 -0.13
C THR A 26 -12.97 -1.23 1.34
N THR A 27 -12.16 -2.03 2.05
CA THR A 27 -12.17 -2.10 3.52
C THR A 27 -10.78 -1.88 4.08
N SER A 28 -10.71 -1.32 5.28
CA SER A 28 -9.44 -1.03 5.98
C SER A 28 -9.04 -2.16 6.92
N VAL A 29 -7.78 -2.57 6.84
CA VAL A 29 -7.08 -3.42 7.81
C VAL A 29 -6.39 -2.50 8.80
N ILE A 30 -6.77 -2.58 10.07
CA ILE A 30 -6.33 -1.68 11.15
C ILE A 30 -5.68 -2.42 12.32
N ALA A 31 -5.32 -3.69 12.10
CA ALA A 31 -4.54 -4.50 13.02
C ALA A 31 -3.32 -3.77 13.60
N SER A 32 -2.98 -4.10 14.85
CA SER A 32 -1.85 -3.50 15.55
C SER A 32 -0.52 -4.18 15.27
N THR A 33 -0.55 -5.39 14.71
CA THR A 33 0.62 -6.21 14.38
C THR A 33 0.51 -6.78 12.97
N VAL A 34 1.66 -7.11 12.36
CA VAL A 34 1.70 -7.74 11.03
C VAL A 34 0.99 -9.09 11.02
N ALA A 35 1.12 -9.88 12.09
CA ALA A 35 0.47 -11.20 12.18
C ALA A 35 -1.05 -11.08 12.18
N GLU A 36 -1.61 -10.12 12.92
CA GLU A 36 -3.05 -9.82 12.92
C GLU A 36 -3.48 -9.25 11.56
N ALA A 37 -2.67 -8.37 10.96
CA ALA A 37 -2.97 -7.80 9.65
C ALA A 37 -3.10 -8.89 8.56
N LEU A 38 -2.24 -9.92 8.59
CA LEU A 38 -2.33 -11.05 7.65
C LEU A 38 -3.65 -11.84 7.80
N VAL A 39 -4.17 -11.96 9.02
CA VAL A 39 -5.49 -12.57 9.28
C VAL A 39 -6.60 -11.67 8.74
N GLU A 40 -6.58 -10.37 9.07
CA GLU A 40 -7.58 -9.40 8.61
C GLU A 40 -7.60 -9.26 7.08
N ILE A 41 -6.45 -9.29 6.41
CA ILE A 41 -6.34 -9.30 4.94
C ILE A 41 -7.10 -10.52 4.38
N THR A 42 -6.87 -11.70 4.96
CA THR A 42 -7.52 -12.94 4.53
C THR A 42 -9.04 -12.87 4.71
N GLU A 43 -9.50 -12.36 5.85
CA GLU A 43 -10.93 -12.17 6.15
C GLU A 43 -11.58 -11.14 5.22
N ALA A 44 -10.91 -10.01 4.96
CA ALA A 44 -11.38 -8.98 4.05
C ALA A 44 -11.58 -9.51 2.62
N VAL A 45 -10.58 -10.24 2.10
CA VAL A 45 -10.65 -10.86 0.77
C VAL A 45 -11.75 -11.92 0.71
N ALA A 46 -11.85 -12.80 1.72
CA ALA A 46 -12.91 -13.80 1.80
C ALA A 46 -14.31 -13.18 1.94
N GLY A 47 -14.39 -11.99 2.55
CA GLY A 47 -15.61 -11.17 2.67
C GLY A 47 -16.02 -10.45 1.38
N GLY A 48 -15.19 -10.49 0.33
CA GLY A 48 -15.50 -9.92 -0.98
C GLY A 48 -15.05 -8.48 -1.17
N ALA A 49 -14.05 -8.00 -0.42
CA ALA A 49 -13.43 -6.71 -0.70
C ALA A 49 -12.77 -6.70 -2.08
N ASP A 50 -13.04 -5.67 -2.89
CA ASP A 50 -12.39 -5.46 -4.19
C ASP A 50 -10.97 -4.90 -4.01
N ILE A 51 -10.75 -4.11 -2.96
CA ILE A 51 -9.48 -3.48 -2.59
C ILE A 51 -9.32 -3.59 -1.08
N VAL A 52 -8.09 -3.80 -0.62
CA VAL A 52 -7.74 -3.72 0.81
C VAL A 52 -6.92 -2.47 1.07
N GLU A 53 -7.36 -1.64 2.02
CA GLU A 53 -6.54 -0.56 2.56
C GLU A 53 -5.71 -1.06 3.74
N LEU A 54 -4.38 -1.06 3.60
CA LEU A 54 -3.46 -1.33 4.70
C LEU A 54 -3.19 -0.02 5.44
N ARG A 55 -3.82 0.16 6.61
CA ARG A 55 -3.59 1.30 7.49
C ARG A 55 -2.37 1.06 8.38
N VAL A 56 -1.19 1.18 7.76
CA VAL A 56 0.08 0.83 8.42
C VAL A 56 0.46 1.81 9.54
N ASP A 57 -0.23 2.94 9.66
CA ASP A 57 -0.15 3.80 10.85
C ASP A 57 -0.63 3.12 12.14
N PHE A 58 -1.44 2.06 12.08
CA PHE A 58 -1.85 1.28 13.27
C PHE A 58 -0.82 0.22 13.69
N ILE A 59 0.10 -0.18 12.81
CA ILE A 59 1.07 -1.23 13.10
C ILE A 59 2.15 -0.68 14.04
N VAL A 60 2.26 -1.30 15.22
CA VAL A 60 3.30 -0.97 16.20
C VAL A 60 4.65 -1.49 15.72
N ASP A 61 5.69 -0.66 15.84
CA ASP A 61 7.07 -0.98 15.48
C ASP A 61 7.24 -1.49 14.04
N LEU A 62 6.50 -0.89 13.09
CA LEU A 62 6.54 -1.22 11.68
C LEU A 62 7.97 -1.13 11.10
N ASP A 63 8.47 -2.24 10.55
CA ASP A 63 9.64 -2.27 9.68
C ASP A 63 9.17 -2.32 8.23
N ALA A 64 9.04 -1.16 7.60
CA ALA A 64 8.45 -1.03 6.26
C ALA A 64 9.12 -1.95 5.22
N ARG A 65 10.45 -2.12 5.27
CA ARG A 65 11.19 -2.93 4.28
C ARG A 65 10.94 -4.43 4.44
N ARG A 66 10.66 -4.88 5.66
CA ARG A 66 10.34 -6.29 5.96
C ARG A 66 8.85 -6.57 5.83
N ASP A 67 8.03 -5.70 6.39
CA ASP A 67 6.62 -5.99 6.69
C ASP A 67 5.70 -5.68 5.51
N LEU A 68 5.95 -4.60 4.75
CA LEU A 68 5.12 -4.24 3.60
C LEU A 68 5.17 -5.33 2.50
N PRO A 69 6.33 -5.86 2.08
CA PRO A 69 6.37 -6.94 1.10
C PRO A 69 5.59 -8.19 1.55
N ALA A 70 5.64 -8.52 2.84
CA ALA A 70 4.94 -9.69 3.38
C ALA A 70 3.41 -9.51 3.34
N MET A 71 2.90 -8.35 3.76
CA MET A 71 1.46 -8.05 3.71
C MET A 71 0.94 -7.93 2.27
N LEU A 72 1.69 -7.26 1.39
CA LEU A 72 1.33 -7.11 -0.02
C LEU A 72 1.29 -8.46 -0.74
N ALA A 73 2.26 -9.34 -0.49
CA ALA A 73 2.30 -10.68 -1.10
C ALA A 73 1.15 -11.58 -0.63
N ALA A 74 0.59 -11.35 0.56
CA ALA A 74 -0.56 -12.09 1.08
C ALA A 74 -1.91 -11.56 0.56
N CYS A 75 -1.95 -10.32 0.07
CA CYS A 75 -3.14 -9.62 -0.41
C CYS A 75 -3.44 -10.04 -1.86
N ALA A 76 -4.42 -10.94 -2.04
CA ALA A 76 -4.81 -11.48 -3.35
C ALA A 76 -5.62 -10.49 -4.24
N VAL A 77 -5.95 -9.33 -3.70
CA VAL A 77 -6.62 -8.22 -4.38
C VAL A 77 -5.70 -6.99 -4.37
N PRO A 78 -5.95 -5.94 -5.18
CA PRO A 78 -5.17 -4.72 -5.11
C PRO A 78 -5.16 -4.14 -3.69
N CYS A 79 -3.97 -3.77 -3.20
CA CYS A 79 -3.83 -3.11 -1.91
C CYS A 79 -3.53 -1.61 -2.10
N ILE A 80 -4.17 -0.75 -1.30
CA ILE A 80 -3.78 0.65 -1.08
C ILE A 80 -3.05 0.74 0.25
N VAL A 81 -1.82 1.25 0.25
CA VAL A 81 -1.05 1.47 1.49
C VAL A 81 -1.25 2.90 1.95
N THR A 82 -1.73 3.05 3.18
CA THR A 82 -1.99 4.35 3.80
C THR A 82 -1.20 4.44 5.10
N HIS A 83 -0.36 5.47 5.23
CA HIS A 83 0.38 5.75 6.47
C HIS A 83 -0.04 7.10 7.03
N ARG A 84 -1.28 7.14 7.55
CA ARG A 84 -1.96 8.38 7.90
C ARG A 84 -1.30 9.04 9.13
N PRO A 85 -0.89 10.33 9.03
CA PRO A 85 -0.32 11.05 10.16
C PRO A 85 -1.39 11.56 11.13
N THR A 86 -1.01 11.82 12.38
CA THR A 86 -1.89 12.36 13.42
C THR A 86 -2.52 13.71 13.07
N TRP A 87 -1.86 14.55 12.29
CA TRP A 87 -2.40 15.84 11.84
C TRP A 87 -3.51 15.71 10.77
N GLU A 88 -3.71 14.51 10.21
CA GLU A 88 -4.88 14.12 9.39
C GLU A 88 -5.74 13.05 10.09
N GLY A 89 -5.64 12.92 11.43
CA GLY A 89 -6.46 11.98 12.21
C GLY A 89 -6.03 10.52 12.13
N GLY A 90 -4.82 10.23 11.63
CA GLY A 90 -4.20 8.91 11.70
C GLY A 90 -3.48 8.65 13.02
N GLN A 91 -2.74 7.54 13.08
CA GLN A 91 -2.00 7.11 14.27
C GLN A 91 -0.50 7.41 14.21
N TYR A 92 0.04 7.81 13.06
CA TYR A 92 1.48 8.06 12.95
C TYR A 92 1.87 9.43 13.54
N GLY A 93 2.67 9.40 14.61
CA GLY A 93 3.20 10.58 15.30
C GLY A 93 4.72 10.77 15.18
N GLY A 94 5.39 10.02 14.29
CA GLY A 94 6.83 10.10 14.08
C GLY A 94 7.26 11.23 13.13
N GLU A 95 8.53 11.21 12.74
CA GLU A 95 9.10 12.17 11.79
C GLU A 95 8.55 11.96 10.37
N GLU A 96 8.19 13.05 9.70
CA GLU A 96 7.55 12.99 8.38
C GLU A 96 8.40 12.27 7.34
N GLU A 97 9.74 12.41 7.40
CA GLU A 97 10.63 11.78 6.43
C GLU A 97 10.55 10.24 6.50
N GLY A 98 10.50 9.67 7.70
CA GLY A 98 10.35 8.23 7.88
C GLY A 98 8.99 7.74 7.39
N ARG A 99 7.94 8.54 7.55
CA ARG A 99 6.60 8.26 7.04
C ARG A 99 6.58 8.17 5.52
N LEU A 100 7.18 9.17 4.85
CA LEU A 100 7.26 9.25 3.39
C LEU A 100 8.16 8.14 2.83
N GLU A 101 9.27 7.81 3.51
CA GLU A 101 10.11 6.67 3.14
C GLU A 101 9.31 5.37 3.16
N ALA A 102 8.48 5.12 4.19
CA ALA A 102 7.65 3.93 4.26
C ALA A 102 6.65 3.83 3.09
N LEU A 103 6.05 4.96 2.66
CA LEU A 103 5.18 5.00 1.48
C LEU A 103 5.97 4.71 0.19
N TRP A 104 7.18 5.23 0.04
CA TRP A 104 8.04 4.88 -1.10
C TRP A 104 8.44 3.41 -1.11
N ILE A 105 8.72 2.83 0.06
CA ILE A 105 8.99 1.39 0.17
C ILE A 105 7.77 0.57 -0.27
N ALA A 106 6.53 1.02 0.01
CA ALA A 106 5.33 0.37 -0.53
C ALA A 106 5.27 0.42 -2.07
N VAL A 107 5.64 1.56 -2.67
CA VAL A 107 5.75 1.69 -4.14
C VAL A 107 6.78 0.70 -4.68
N GLU A 108 7.97 0.65 -4.10
CA GLU A 108 9.04 -0.29 -4.49
C GLU A 108 8.63 -1.75 -4.33
N ALA A 109 7.87 -2.06 -3.27
CA ALA A 109 7.33 -3.39 -3.00
C ALA A 109 6.16 -3.78 -3.93
N GLY A 110 5.67 -2.85 -4.76
CA GLY A 110 4.65 -3.08 -5.78
C GLY A 110 3.21 -3.04 -5.25
N ALA A 111 2.93 -2.20 -4.26
CA ALA A 111 1.56 -1.86 -3.88
C ALA A 111 0.80 -1.31 -5.10
N ALA A 112 -0.47 -1.70 -5.25
CA ALA A 112 -1.30 -1.20 -6.35
C ALA A 112 -1.52 0.31 -6.25
N TYR A 113 -1.63 0.83 -5.02
CA TYR A 113 -1.77 2.26 -4.72
C TYR A 113 -1.07 2.63 -3.41
N VAL A 114 -0.69 3.90 -3.29
CA VAL A 114 -0.30 4.52 -2.01
C VAL A 114 -1.16 5.78 -1.80
N ASP A 115 -1.60 6.00 -0.56
CA ASP A 115 -2.30 7.21 -0.15
C ASP A 115 -1.29 8.22 0.39
N CYS A 116 -1.13 9.35 -0.33
CA CYS A 116 -0.28 10.47 0.07
C CYS A 116 -1.14 11.70 0.30
N GLU A 117 -1.01 12.29 1.50
CA GLU A 117 -1.74 13.50 1.88
C GLU A 117 -1.30 14.69 1.04
N LEU A 118 -2.26 15.51 0.62
CA LEU A 118 -2.02 16.66 -0.25
C LEU A 118 -1.00 17.65 0.35
N ILE A 119 -0.99 17.82 1.68
CA ILE A 119 -0.04 18.71 2.37
C ILE A 119 1.42 18.22 2.19
N ALA A 120 1.64 16.91 2.06
CA ALA A 120 2.96 16.31 1.89
C ALA A 120 3.34 16.07 0.42
N ALA A 121 2.40 16.23 -0.52
CA ALA A 121 2.57 15.87 -1.93
C ALA A 121 3.80 16.49 -2.60
N GLU A 122 4.10 17.77 -2.35
CA GLU A 122 5.28 18.43 -2.94
C GLU A 122 6.57 17.74 -2.53
N ARG A 123 6.68 17.29 -1.27
CA ARG A 123 7.85 16.55 -0.78
C ARG A 123 7.88 15.12 -1.28
N PHE A 124 6.73 14.47 -1.37
CA PHE A 124 6.62 13.06 -1.75
C PHE A 124 6.95 12.82 -3.22
N PHE A 125 6.55 13.74 -4.11
CA PHE A 125 6.77 13.64 -5.56
C PHE A 125 8.03 14.36 -6.06
N ALA A 126 8.86 14.88 -5.15
CA ALA A 126 10.09 15.63 -5.47
C ALA A 126 11.21 14.76 -6.06
#